data_AF-A0A9J5WE15-F1
#
_entry.id   AF-A0A9J5WE15-F1
#
_cell.length_a   1.000
_cell.length_b   1.000
_cell.length_c   1.000
_cell.angle_alpha   90.00
_cell.angle_beta   90.00
_cell.angle_gamma   90.00
#
_symmetry.space_group_name_H-M   'P 1'
#
loop_
_entity.id
_entity.type
_entity.pdbx_description
1 polymer ?
#
loop_
_entity_poly.entity_id
_entity_poly.type
_entity_poly.pdbx_seq_one_letter_code
_entity_poly.pdbx_strand_id
1 'polypeptide(L)'
;MTILMAFQTPEDGIIVLATIFGNITTKDATRNALLLCEAAGYLDVPVVEGSSEPLKATYFYLLQIQKKIDKSVSEFLVEKVSDPGEVSILALGPLTNLVLAVKRDSIFASNVKRVVVLGDSFFALGNVNPAAEANVGDFFPNGYANIDVVGINITTQVKLKDADLEKLKQSEGKHAKFVCDMCKFYRDWHLKSEYFWMTDNAS
;
A
#
# COMPACT_ATOMS: atom_id res chain seq x y z
N MET A 1 0.11 -2.76 9.55
CA MET A 1 -0.06 -1.64 10.51
C MET A 1 -1.01 -0.59 9.94
N THR A 2 -0.69 0.02 8.79
CA THR A 2 -1.49 1.09 8.17
C THR A 2 -2.98 0.77 8.01
N ILE A 3 -3.34 -0.42 7.50
CA ILE A 3 -4.75 -0.82 7.33
C ILE A 3 -5.49 -0.84 8.68
N LEU A 4 -4.87 -1.40 9.73
CA LEU A 4 -5.47 -1.45 11.06
C LEU A 4 -5.60 -0.05 11.68
N MET A 5 -4.65 0.85 11.40
CA MET A 5 -4.75 2.25 11.82
C MET A 5 -5.91 2.95 11.11
N ALA A 6 -6.03 2.78 9.79
CA ALA A 6 -7.12 3.37 9.01
C ALA A 6 -8.50 2.88 9.49
N PHE A 7 -8.64 1.60 9.86
CA PHE A 7 -9.85 1.07 10.50
C PHE A 7 -10.16 1.64 11.90
N GLN A 8 -9.24 2.38 12.52
CA GLN A 8 -9.44 3.04 13.81
C GLN A 8 -9.56 4.57 13.67
N THR A 9 -9.41 5.11 12.46
CA THR A 9 -9.56 6.54 12.20
C THR A 9 -11.02 6.86 11.86
N PRO A 10 -11.73 7.68 12.67
CA PRO A 10 -13.16 7.92 12.49
C PRO A 10 -13.50 8.82 11.28
N GLU A 11 -12.53 9.56 10.74
CA GLU A 11 -12.76 10.54 9.65
C GLU A 11 -12.73 9.93 8.25
N ASP A 12 -12.06 8.79 8.06
CA ASP A 12 -11.82 8.19 6.74
C ASP A 12 -12.39 6.77 6.67
N GLY A 13 -13.62 6.63 6.18
CA GLY A 13 -14.20 5.32 5.91
C GLY A 13 -13.45 4.60 4.78
N ILE A 14 -12.90 3.42 5.04
CA ILE A 14 -12.30 2.58 3.98
C ILE A 14 -13.43 2.01 3.11
N ILE A 15 -13.53 2.48 1.86
CA ILE A 15 -14.55 2.02 0.91
C ILE A 15 -14.12 0.81 0.07
N VAL A 16 -12.81 0.54 -0.02
CA VAL A 16 -12.22 -0.61 -0.73
C VAL A 16 -10.75 -0.81 -0.32
N LEU A 17 -10.32 -2.07 -0.30
CA LEU A 17 -8.90 -2.45 -0.33
C LEU A 17 -8.58 -3.09 -1.69
N ALA A 18 -7.75 -2.42 -2.50
CA ALA A 18 -7.23 -2.99 -3.75
C ALA A 18 -5.83 -3.55 -3.52
N THR A 19 -5.62 -4.84 -3.79
CA THR A 19 -4.33 -5.50 -3.56
C THR A 19 -3.45 -5.49 -4.81
N ILE A 20 -2.13 -5.63 -4.61
CA ILE A 20 -1.13 -5.60 -5.68
C ILE A 20 0.06 -6.50 -5.29
N PHE A 21 0.82 -6.95 -6.29
CA PHE A 21 2.12 -7.61 -6.09
C PHE A 21 3.14 -6.66 -5.46
N GLY A 22 4.26 -7.19 -4.95
CA GLY A 22 5.37 -6.41 -4.40
C GLY A 22 6.14 -7.26 -3.40
N ASN A 23 6.02 -6.95 -2.11
CA ASN A 23 6.60 -7.74 -1.02
C ASN A 23 6.18 -9.22 -1.03
N ILE A 24 4.98 -9.50 -1.54
CA ILE A 24 4.39 -10.83 -1.70
C ILE A 24 3.62 -10.91 -3.02
N THR A 25 3.17 -12.10 -3.40
CA THR A 25 2.30 -12.27 -4.58
C THR A 25 0.96 -11.56 -4.36
N THR A 26 0.30 -11.13 -5.44
CA THR A 26 -1.03 -10.49 -5.32
C THR A 26 -2.05 -11.40 -4.63
N LYS A 27 -1.99 -12.72 -4.87
CA LYS A 27 -2.88 -13.69 -4.19
C LYS A 27 -2.66 -13.71 -2.68
N ASP A 28 -1.40 -13.70 -2.24
CA ASP A 28 -1.08 -13.63 -0.81
C ASP A 28 -1.46 -12.27 -0.22
N ALA A 29 -1.30 -11.18 -0.97
CA ALA A 29 -1.77 -9.86 -0.57
C ALA A 29 -3.30 -9.82 -0.40
N THR A 30 -4.06 -10.37 -1.35
CA THR A 30 -5.52 -10.52 -1.27
C THR A 30 -5.92 -11.33 -0.04
N ARG A 31 -5.28 -12.48 0.18
CA ARG A 31 -5.51 -13.31 1.37
C ARG A 31 -5.22 -12.54 2.67
N ASN A 32 -4.10 -11.84 2.75
CA ASN A 32 -3.73 -11.07 3.94
C ASN A 32 -4.68 -9.90 4.19
N ALA A 33 -5.13 -9.21 3.14
CA ALA A 33 -6.12 -8.14 3.25
C ALA A 33 -7.44 -8.66 3.82
N LEU A 34 -7.94 -9.81 3.34
CA LEU A 34 -9.14 -10.46 3.87
C LEU A 34 -8.98 -10.84 5.34
N LEU A 35 -7.83 -11.43 5.73
CA LEU A 35 -7.54 -11.78 7.12
C LEU A 35 -7.47 -10.54 8.03
N LEU A 36 -6.95 -9.41 7.53
CA LEU A 36 -6.94 -8.16 8.27
C LEU A 36 -8.35 -7.58 8.46
N CYS A 37 -9.20 -7.63 7.44
CA CYS A 37 -10.60 -7.25 7.54
C CYS A 37 -11.32 -8.10 8.60
N GLU A 38 -11.14 -9.43 8.56
CA GLU A 38 -11.71 -10.35 9.54
C GLU A 38 -11.20 -10.06 10.95
N ALA A 39 -9.90 -9.93 11.14
CA ALA A 39 -9.29 -9.65 12.43
C ALA A 39 -9.72 -8.30 13.02
N ALA A 40 -9.98 -7.30 12.17
CA ALA A 40 -10.43 -5.97 12.58
C ALA A 40 -11.95 -5.89 12.83
N GLY A 41 -12.73 -6.83 12.29
CA GLY A 41 -14.19 -6.83 12.32
C GLY A 41 -14.85 -6.03 11.19
N TYR A 42 -14.14 -5.81 10.10
CA TYR A 42 -14.58 -5.01 8.93
C TYR A 42 -14.87 -5.90 7.72
N LEU A 43 -15.79 -6.86 7.87
CA LEU A 43 -16.11 -7.86 6.85
C LEU A 43 -16.81 -7.28 5.61
N ASP A 44 -17.45 -6.12 5.74
CA ASP A 44 -18.18 -5.46 4.65
C ASP A 44 -17.26 -4.65 3.72
N VAL A 45 -16.00 -4.45 4.10
CA VAL A 45 -15.04 -3.71 3.29
C VAL A 45 -14.63 -4.56 2.08
N PRO A 46 -14.94 -4.14 0.85
CA PRO A 46 -14.60 -4.92 -0.34
C PRO A 46 -13.09 -5.05 -0.50
N VAL A 47 -12.62 -6.27 -0.77
CA VAL A 47 -11.24 -6.54 -1.16
C VAL A 47 -11.23 -6.94 -2.63
N VAL A 48 -10.47 -6.21 -3.45
CA VAL A 48 -10.36 -6.42 -4.89
C VAL A 48 -8.93 -6.83 -5.23
N GLU A 49 -8.80 -8.01 -5.84
CA GLU A 49 -7.51 -8.50 -6.34
C GLU A 49 -7.06 -7.68 -7.56
N GLY A 50 -5.87 -7.10 -7.49
CA GLY A 50 -5.31 -6.30 -8.58
C GLY A 50 -4.40 -7.06 -9.53
N SER A 51 -3.51 -6.33 -10.23
CA SER A 51 -2.56 -6.94 -11.17
C SER A 51 -1.64 -7.95 -10.46
N SER A 52 -1.30 -9.04 -11.13
CA SER A 52 -0.34 -10.04 -10.65
C SER A 52 1.11 -9.76 -11.04
N GLU A 53 1.33 -8.83 -11.98
CA GLU A 53 2.64 -8.51 -12.53
C GLU A 53 2.77 -7.02 -12.89
N PRO A 54 4.01 -6.48 -12.95
CA PRO A 54 4.24 -5.10 -13.39
C PRO A 54 3.85 -4.91 -14.85
N LEU A 55 3.64 -3.65 -15.24
CA LEU A 55 3.45 -3.30 -16.65
C LEU A 55 4.71 -3.65 -17.44
N LYS A 56 4.59 -4.59 -18.39
CA LYS A 56 5.63 -4.81 -19.40
C LYS A 56 5.53 -3.71 -20.45
N ALA A 57 6.67 -3.10 -20.82
CA ALA A 57 6.74 -2.06 -21.85
C ALA A 57 6.26 -2.50 -23.25
N THR A 58 5.98 -3.80 -23.46
CA THR A 58 5.80 -4.38 -24.81
C THR A 58 4.54 -5.23 -25.02
N TYR A 59 3.47 -5.10 -24.23
CA TYR A 59 2.20 -5.79 -24.54
C TYR A 59 1.09 -4.83 -24.93
N PHE A 60 0.95 -4.67 -26.25
CA PHE A 60 -0.29 -4.31 -26.92
C PHE A 60 -1.31 -5.45 -26.76
N TYR A 61 -2.51 -5.12 -26.29
CA TYR A 61 -3.78 -5.86 -26.33
C TYR A 61 -3.87 -7.32 -25.80
N LEU A 62 -4.81 -7.47 -24.85
CA LEU A 62 -5.65 -8.65 -24.54
C LEU A 62 -4.99 -9.91 -23.96
N LEU A 63 -5.44 -10.30 -22.76
CA LEU A 63 -6.32 -11.47 -22.56
C LEU A 63 -6.79 -11.53 -21.09
N GLN A 64 -8.12 -11.62 -20.91
CA GLN A 64 -8.73 -12.07 -19.65
C GLN A 64 -8.42 -13.56 -19.42
N ILE A 65 -8.30 -13.95 -18.14
CA ILE A 65 -9.15 -14.95 -17.45
C ILE A 65 -8.39 -15.47 -16.20
N GLN A 66 -8.94 -15.21 -15.01
CA GLN A 66 -9.40 -16.27 -14.10
C GLN A 66 -10.35 -15.68 -13.04
N LYS A 67 -11.46 -16.38 -12.80
CA LYS A 67 -12.53 -16.04 -11.85
C LYS A 67 -11.99 -15.75 -10.44
N LYS A 68 -12.29 -14.57 -9.88
CA LYS A 68 -13.42 -14.35 -8.94
C LYS A 68 -13.44 -12.90 -8.41
N ILE A 69 -14.01 -12.02 -9.24
CA ILE A 69 -14.89 -10.84 -9.07
C ILE A 69 -15.08 -10.42 -10.55
N ASP A 70 -16.32 -10.19 -11.03
CA ASP A 70 -16.60 -10.04 -12.48
C ASP A 70 -16.03 -8.74 -13.10
N LYS A 71 -15.34 -7.93 -12.29
CA LYS A 71 -14.72 -6.65 -12.66
C LYS A 71 -13.24 -6.69 -12.34
N SER A 72 -12.42 -6.22 -13.27
CA SER A 72 -11.01 -5.93 -13.03
C SER A 72 -10.85 -4.81 -11.99
N VAL A 73 -9.68 -4.73 -11.35
CA VAL A 73 -9.39 -3.66 -10.38
C VAL A 73 -9.51 -2.26 -11.00
N SER A 74 -9.12 -2.08 -12.26
CA SER A 74 -9.25 -0.79 -12.94
C SER A 74 -10.71 -0.42 -13.19
N GLU A 75 -11.57 -1.38 -13.51
CA GLU A 75 -13.03 -1.18 -13.59
C GLU A 75 -13.61 -0.73 -12.26
N PHE A 76 -13.25 -1.46 -11.20
CA PHE A 76 -13.75 -1.18 -9.87
C PHE A 76 -13.31 0.20 -9.36
N LEU A 77 -12.03 0.55 -9.56
CA LEU A 77 -11.51 1.85 -9.15
C LEU A 77 -12.19 2.99 -9.90
N VAL A 78 -12.36 2.88 -11.23
CA VAL A 78 -13.06 3.89 -12.04
C VAL A 78 -14.49 4.09 -11.57
N GLU A 79 -15.22 3.01 -11.28
CA GLU A 79 -16.58 3.09 -10.74
C GLU A 79 -16.62 3.80 -9.38
N LYS A 80 -15.66 3.50 -8.49
CA LYS A 80 -15.62 4.10 -7.15
C LYS A 80 -15.26 5.58 -7.15
N VAL A 81 -14.51 6.06 -8.13
CA VAL A 81 -14.14 7.48 -8.25
C VAL A 81 -15.03 8.25 -9.25
N SER A 82 -16.19 7.69 -9.60
CA SER A 82 -17.10 8.31 -10.56
C SER A 82 -17.64 9.66 -10.08
N ASP A 83 -17.78 9.85 -8.77
CA ASP A 83 -18.10 11.14 -8.13
C ASP A 83 -16.81 11.96 -7.90
N PRO A 84 -16.59 13.05 -8.67
CA PRO A 84 -15.34 13.80 -8.61
C PRO A 84 -15.12 14.47 -7.25
N GLY A 85 -13.90 14.34 -6.71
CA GLY A 85 -13.48 15.06 -5.50
C GLY A 85 -13.87 14.39 -4.18
N GLU A 86 -14.53 13.23 -4.21
CA GLU A 86 -14.97 12.52 -2.99
C GLU A 86 -13.93 11.51 -2.48
N VAL A 87 -13.27 10.78 -3.39
CA VAL A 87 -12.39 9.66 -3.02
C VAL A 87 -10.93 10.06 -2.96
N SER A 88 -10.28 9.81 -1.83
CA SER A 88 -8.83 9.84 -1.67
C SER A 88 -8.24 8.44 -1.84
N ILE A 89 -7.05 8.35 -2.44
CA ILE A 89 -6.33 7.10 -2.67
C ILE A 89 -5.05 7.09 -1.83
N LEU A 90 -4.85 6.04 -1.03
CA LEU A 90 -3.60 5.75 -0.35
C LEU A 90 -2.90 4.56 -1.02
N ALA A 91 -1.85 4.84 -1.80
CA ALA A 91 -1.07 3.83 -2.52
C ALA A 91 0.11 3.36 -1.67
N LEU A 92 0.07 2.13 -1.18
CA LEU A 92 1.07 1.53 -0.28
C LEU A 92 1.97 0.48 -0.97
N GLY A 93 1.87 0.36 -2.28
CA GLY A 93 2.57 -0.64 -3.09
C GLY A 93 2.73 -0.16 -4.53
N PRO A 94 3.18 -1.04 -5.45
CA PRO A 94 3.35 -0.71 -6.86
C PRO A 94 2.14 -0.03 -7.51
N LEU A 95 2.40 1.03 -8.28
CA LEU A 95 1.35 1.90 -8.84
C LEU A 95 0.60 1.31 -10.05
N THR A 96 0.81 0.03 -10.36
CA THR A 96 0.25 -0.64 -11.56
C THR A 96 -1.28 -0.55 -11.63
N ASN A 97 -1.99 -0.75 -10.51
CA ASN A 97 -3.46 -0.62 -10.49
C ASN A 97 -3.92 0.80 -10.89
N LEU A 98 -3.22 1.83 -10.41
CA LEU A 98 -3.54 3.23 -10.73
C LEU A 98 -3.23 3.56 -12.19
N VAL A 99 -2.10 3.09 -12.71
CA VAL A 99 -1.78 3.28 -14.13
C VAL A 99 -2.81 2.58 -15.02
N LEU A 100 -3.28 1.38 -14.66
CA LEU A 100 -4.34 0.68 -15.38
C LEU A 100 -5.68 1.43 -15.32
N ALA A 101 -6.01 2.06 -14.19
CA ALA A 101 -7.22 2.88 -14.05
C ALA A 101 -7.17 4.14 -14.92
N VAL A 102 -6.05 4.88 -14.92
CA VAL A 102 -5.84 6.06 -15.79
C VAL A 102 -5.86 5.69 -17.27
N LYS A 103 -5.28 4.54 -17.65
CA LYS A 103 -5.34 4.04 -19.03
C LYS A 103 -6.76 3.64 -19.44
N ARG A 104 -7.57 3.19 -18.49
CA ARG A 104 -8.96 2.80 -18.75
C ARG A 104 -9.85 4.02 -18.93
N ASP A 105 -9.71 5.01 -18.06
CA ASP A 105 -10.51 6.23 -18.09
C ASP A 105 -9.60 7.45 -17.88
N SER A 106 -9.50 8.29 -18.91
CA SER A 106 -8.64 9.46 -18.91
C SER A 106 -9.07 10.54 -17.90
N ILE A 107 -10.32 10.52 -17.43
CA ILE A 107 -10.79 11.45 -16.38
C ILE A 107 -10.65 10.86 -14.95
N PHE A 108 -10.23 9.60 -14.82
CA PHE A 108 -10.01 8.95 -13.52
C PHE A 108 -9.16 9.81 -12.58
N ALA A 109 -8.01 10.29 -13.09
CA ALA A 109 -7.05 11.02 -12.27
C ALA A 109 -7.60 12.40 -11.82
N SER A 110 -8.37 13.07 -12.67
CA SER A 110 -8.99 14.36 -12.34
C SER A 110 -10.16 14.23 -11.35
N ASN A 111 -10.79 13.06 -11.28
CA ASN A 111 -11.89 12.81 -10.33
C ASN A 111 -11.40 12.45 -8.92
N VAL A 112 -10.15 12.01 -8.78
CA VAL A 112 -9.61 11.67 -7.46
C VAL A 112 -9.34 12.93 -6.65
N LYS A 113 -9.85 12.96 -5.40
CA LYS A 113 -9.69 14.09 -4.46
C LYS A 113 -8.22 14.35 -4.14
N ARG A 114 -7.50 13.29 -3.83
CA ARG A 114 -6.10 13.29 -3.41
C ARG A 114 -5.50 11.91 -3.58
N VAL A 115 -4.25 11.83 -4.00
CA VAL A 115 -3.45 10.59 -3.96
C VAL A 115 -2.30 10.78 -2.99
N VAL A 116 -2.15 9.88 -2.03
CA VAL A 116 -0.96 9.78 -1.18
C VAL A 116 -0.22 8.50 -1.56
N VAL A 117 1.02 8.65 -2.03
CA VAL A 117 1.89 7.55 -2.46
C VAL A 117 2.96 7.31 -1.41
N LEU A 118 3.03 6.09 -0.87
CA LEU A 118 4.19 5.61 -0.13
C LEU A 118 5.16 5.00 -1.14
N GLY A 119 6.22 5.73 -1.44
CA GLY A 119 7.27 5.27 -2.33
C GLY A 119 8.14 6.40 -2.85
N ASP A 120 9.06 6.04 -3.74
CA ASP A 120 10.11 6.93 -4.29
C ASP A 120 11.22 7.30 -3.29
N SER A 121 12.30 7.86 -3.83
CA SER A 121 13.47 8.30 -3.12
C SER A 121 13.96 9.67 -3.63
N PHE A 122 13.53 10.74 -2.96
CA PHE A 122 14.00 12.08 -3.26
C PHE A 122 15.26 12.41 -2.45
N PHE A 123 16.38 12.63 -3.13
CA PHE A 123 17.67 12.98 -2.51
C PHE A 123 18.14 11.98 -1.44
N ALA A 124 17.75 10.71 -1.59
CA ALA A 124 18.15 9.60 -0.74
C ALA A 124 18.48 8.38 -1.61
N LEU A 125 19.16 7.38 -1.03
CA LEU A 125 19.38 6.10 -1.69
C LEU A 125 18.10 5.26 -1.65
N GLY A 126 17.77 4.62 -2.77
CA GLY A 126 16.67 3.66 -2.87
C GLY A 126 16.92 2.35 -2.11
N ASN A 127 15.86 1.55 -1.95
CA ASN A 127 15.88 0.27 -1.21
C ASN A 127 15.85 -0.97 -2.12
N VAL A 128 15.63 -0.81 -3.44
CA VAL A 128 15.82 -1.87 -4.44
C VAL A 128 17.19 -1.76 -5.08
N ASN A 129 17.57 -0.55 -5.46
CA ASN A 129 18.90 -0.17 -5.92
C ASN A 129 19.17 1.28 -5.50
N PRO A 130 20.40 1.81 -5.64
CA PRO A 130 20.74 3.16 -5.20
C PRO A 130 19.82 4.29 -5.69
N ALA A 131 19.15 4.11 -6.83
CA ALA A 131 18.28 5.11 -7.45
C ALA A 131 16.79 4.76 -7.42
N ALA A 132 16.38 3.62 -6.86
CA ALA A 132 15.00 3.13 -6.98
C ALA A 132 14.41 2.62 -5.66
N GLU A 133 13.17 3.04 -5.41
CA GLU A 133 12.33 2.57 -4.32
C GLU A 133 11.36 1.47 -4.82
N ALA A 134 11.04 0.50 -3.96
CA ALA A 134 10.31 -0.72 -4.31
C ALA A 134 8.92 -0.54 -4.93
N ASN A 135 8.22 0.56 -4.64
CA ASN A 135 6.85 0.79 -5.10
C ASN A 135 6.79 1.66 -6.36
N VAL A 136 7.82 2.46 -6.62
CA VAL A 136 7.88 3.33 -7.80
C VAL A 136 8.80 2.69 -8.85
N GLY A 137 8.17 1.91 -9.73
CA GLY A 137 8.81 1.44 -10.97
C GLY A 137 8.80 2.52 -12.06
N ASP A 138 8.87 2.09 -13.32
CA ASP A 138 9.04 2.99 -14.47
C ASP A 138 7.88 3.97 -14.74
N PHE A 139 6.70 3.75 -14.13
CA PHE A 139 5.48 4.48 -14.44
C PHE A 139 4.83 5.10 -13.20
N PHE A 140 4.99 6.40 -13.07
CA PHE A 140 4.21 7.22 -12.16
C PHE A 140 3.02 7.82 -12.93
N PRO A 141 1.76 7.50 -12.56
CA PRO A 141 0.60 8.00 -13.29
C PRO A 141 0.43 9.52 -13.10
N ASN A 142 0.36 10.25 -14.23
CA ASN A 142 0.13 11.69 -14.27
C ASN A 142 -1.37 12.03 -14.31
N GLY A 143 -1.71 13.30 -14.11
CA GLY A 143 -3.07 13.82 -14.27
C GLY A 143 -3.86 13.99 -12.97
N TYR A 144 -3.28 13.64 -11.82
CA TYR A 144 -3.89 13.93 -10.52
C TYR A 144 -3.72 15.40 -10.16
N ALA A 145 -4.80 16.03 -9.69
CA ALA A 145 -4.77 17.43 -9.26
C ALA A 145 -4.04 17.64 -7.93
N ASN A 146 -4.07 16.63 -7.04
CA ASN A 146 -3.47 16.70 -5.71
C ASN A 146 -2.77 15.38 -5.39
N ILE A 147 -1.44 15.41 -5.32
CA ILE A 147 -0.61 14.24 -5.05
C ILE A 147 0.48 14.55 -4.02
N ASP A 148 0.58 13.69 -3.01
CA ASP A 148 1.66 13.71 -2.04
C ASP A 148 2.46 12.42 -2.15
N VAL A 149 3.78 12.54 -2.17
CA VAL A 149 4.69 11.41 -2.19
C VAL A 149 5.47 11.37 -0.89
N VAL A 150 5.29 10.29 -0.13
CA VAL A 150 5.95 10.03 1.15
C VAL A 150 7.09 9.06 0.87
N GLY A 151 8.23 9.63 0.46
CA GLY A 151 9.41 8.87 0.04
C GLY A 151 10.29 8.38 1.20
N ILE A 152 11.28 7.55 0.85
CA ILE A 152 12.21 6.94 1.80
C ILE A 152 13.02 7.97 2.59
N ASN A 153 13.24 9.15 2.00
CA ASN A 153 13.86 10.30 2.65
C ASN A 153 13.10 10.78 3.89
N ILE A 154 11.79 10.52 3.98
CA ILE A 154 10.96 10.84 5.15
C ILE A 154 10.77 9.61 6.02
N THR A 155 10.40 8.47 5.43
CA THR A 155 9.98 7.28 6.20
C THR A 155 11.10 6.68 7.04
N THR A 156 12.36 6.81 6.62
CA THR A 156 13.54 6.34 7.39
C THR A 156 13.84 7.18 8.64
N GLN A 157 13.26 8.37 8.74
CA GLN A 157 13.39 9.20 9.93
C GLN A 157 12.46 8.73 11.07
N VAL A 158 11.39 8.00 10.73
CA VAL A 158 10.41 7.49 11.70
C VAL A 158 10.73 6.04 12.04
N LYS A 159 11.32 5.83 13.22
CA LYS A 159 11.73 4.51 13.69
C LYS A 159 10.82 4.02 14.80
N LEU A 160 10.35 2.78 14.68
CA LEU A 160 9.65 2.08 15.74
C LEU A 160 10.68 1.32 16.59
N LYS A 161 10.96 1.82 17.80
CA LYS A 161 11.95 1.22 18.70
C LYS A 161 11.36 0.09 19.53
N ASP A 162 12.22 -0.73 20.14
CA ASP A 162 11.78 -1.77 21.08
C ASP A 162 10.98 -1.19 22.25
N ALA A 163 11.37 -0.02 22.76
CA ALA A 163 10.61 0.67 23.79
C ALA A 163 9.19 1.04 23.34
N ASP A 164 8.98 1.35 22.06
CA ASP A 164 7.66 1.67 21.51
C ASP A 164 6.81 0.40 21.33
N LEU A 165 7.44 -0.70 20.91
CA LEU A 165 6.77 -2.01 20.85
C LEU A 165 6.35 -2.51 22.23
N GLU A 166 7.18 -2.32 23.26
CA GLU A 166 6.81 -2.67 24.63
C GLU A 166 5.70 -1.77 25.17
N LYS A 167 5.71 -0.46 24.89
CA LYS A 167 4.58 0.43 25.19
C LYS A 167 3.30 -0.03 24.50
N LEU A 168 3.35 -0.37 23.21
CA LEU A 168 2.20 -0.86 22.46
C LEU A 168 1.65 -2.15 23.07
N LYS A 169 2.53 -3.08 23.45
CA LYS A 169 2.17 -4.36 24.08
C LYS A 169 1.51 -4.19 25.45
N GLN A 170 1.85 -3.15 26.19
CA GLN A 170 1.24 -2.80 27.48
C GLN A 170 -0.05 -1.99 27.35
N SER A 171 -0.42 -1.55 26.13
CA SER A 171 -1.63 -0.77 25.90
C SER A 171 -2.89 -1.64 25.89
N GLU A 172 -4.05 -1.00 26.05
CA GLU A 172 -5.38 -1.62 25.90
C GLU A 172 -5.84 -1.66 24.42
N GLY A 173 -4.94 -1.45 23.47
CA GLY A 173 -5.26 -1.42 22.05
C GLY A 173 -5.83 -2.75 21.56
N LYS A 174 -7.03 -2.72 20.96
CA LYS A 174 -7.76 -3.91 20.45
C LYS A 174 -6.89 -4.85 19.60
N HIS A 175 -5.99 -4.30 18.79
CA HIS A 175 -5.12 -5.04 17.88
C HIS A 175 -3.63 -4.99 18.27
N ALA A 176 -3.31 -4.51 19.49
CA ALA A 176 -1.92 -4.27 19.91
C ALA A 176 -1.07 -5.53 19.84
N LYS A 177 -1.54 -6.64 20.41
CA LYS A 177 -0.82 -7.93 20.38
C LYS A 177 -0.55 -8.40 18.94
N PHE A 178 -1.56 -8.33 18.07
CA PHE A 178 -1.44 -8.73 16.67
C PHE A 178 -0.40 -7.87 15.94
N VAL A 179 -0.39 -6.55 16.15
CA VAL A 179 0.61 -5.65 15.56
C VAL A 179 2.00 -5.95 16.10
N CYS A 180 2.16 -6.14 17.41
CA CYS A 180 3.45 -6.49 18.04
C CYS A 180 4.03 -7.79 17.47
N ASP A 181 3.21 -8.83 17.29
CA ASP A 181 3.65 -10.12 16.76
C ASP A 181 4.16 -10.00 15.31
N MET A 182 3.46 -9.23 14.46
CA MET A 182 3.94 -8.96 13.09
C MET A 182 5.20 -8.11 13.08
N CYS A 183 5.26 -7.05 13.89
CA CYS A 183 6.40 -6.15 13.96
C CYS A 183 7.66 -6.85 14.47
N LYS A 184 7.52 -7.83 15.36
CA LYS A 184 8.65 -8.64 15.84
C LYS A 184 9.37 -9.35 14.70
N PHE A 185 8.63 -9.99 13.79
CA PHE A 185 9.22 -10.65 12.62
C PHE A 185 9.97 -9.64 11.73
N TYR A 186 9.35 -8.50 11.45
CA TYR A 186 9.94 -7.46 10.60
C TYR A 186 11.20 -6.83 11.23
N ARG A 187 11.17 -6.60 12.54
CA ARG A 187 12.32 -6.13 13.34
C ARG A 187 13.46 -7.13 13.29
N ASP A 188 13.19 -8.41 13.57
CA ASP A 188 14.22 -9.45 13.60
C ASP A 188 14.89 -9.63 12.21
N TRP A 189 14.16 -9.38 11.12
CA TRP A 189 14.73 -9.32 9.78
C TRP A 189 15.65 -8.10 9.56
N HIS A 190 15.26 -6.90 10.02
CA HIS A 190 16.11 -5.69 9.94
C HIS A 190 17.41 -5.84 10.73
N LEU A 191 17.34 -6.45 11.93
CA LEU A 191 18.54 -6.69 12.75
C LEU A 191 19.53 -7.66 12.08
N LYS A 192 19.04 -8.63 11.29
CA LYS A 192 19.89 -9.66 10.65
C LYS A 192 20.47 -9.23 9.31
N SER A 193 19.81 -8.33 8.60
CA SER A 193 20.13 -8.06 7.19
C SER A 193 21.26 -7.06 6.97
N GLU A 194 21.78 -6.40 8.03
CA GLU A 194 22.70 -5.24 7.97
C GLU A 194 22.26 -4.10 7.02
N TYR A 195 21.10 -4.24 6.37
CA TYR A 195 20.29 -3.15 5.85
C TYR A 195 19.88 -2.35 7.07
N PHE A 196 20.68 -1.32 7.32
CA PHE A 196 20.45 -0.12 8.10
C PHE A 196 19.10 -0.09 8.86
N TRP A 197 19.16 0.28 10.15
CA TRP A 197 18.14 1.05 10.89
C TRP A 197 17.49 0.45 12.15
N MET A 198 18.01 -0.60 12.80
CA MET A 198 17.47 -1.02 14.12
C MET A 198 18.50 -1.37 15.23
N THR A 199 19.80 -1.17 15.03
CA THR A 199 20.73 -1.18 16.16
C THR A 199 20.99 0.25 16.61
N ASP A 200 20.38 0.64 17.73
CA ASP A 200 21.03 1.61 18.60
C ASP A 200 22.37 0.94 18.97
N ASN A 201 23.48 1.47 18.44
CA ASN A 201 24.79 1.13 19.00
C ASN A 201 24.71 1.48 20.48
N ALA A 202 24.72 0.44 21.30
CA ALA A 202 24.92 0.55 22.73
C ALA A 202 26.19 1.37 22.99
N SER A 203 26.02 2.53 23.61
CA SER A 203 27.06 3.13 24.46
C SER A 203 27.39 2.18 25.61
#